data_AF-A0A950V0N2-F1
#
_entry.id   AF-A0A950V0N2-F1
#
_cell.length_a   1.000
_cell.length_b   1.000
_cell.length_c   1.000
_cell.angle_alpha   90.00
_cell.angle_beta   90.00
_cell.angle_gamma   90.00
#
_symmetry.space_group_name_H-M   'P 1'
#
loop_
_entity.id
_entity.type
_entity.pdbx_description
1 polymer ?
#
loop_
_entity_poly.entity_id
_entity_poly.type
_entity_poly.pdbx_seq_one_letter_code
_entity_poly.pdbx_strand_id
1 'polypeptide(L)'
;ATWLVNSATHMWGSRRFITKDDSTNNWWVAMVTFGEGWHNNHHAHPVSARHGLAWYEVDLNYYGIWMLKALGLAKDVKVVDMPEKLREQEEKIAAEKAALPKPASVAKPGLVSA
;
A
#
# COMPACT_ATOMS: atom_id res chain seq x y z
N ALA A 1 2.84 -9.30 -16.39
CA ALA A 1 2.20 -8.25 -15.57
C ALA A 1 2.85 -8.16 -14.19
N THR A 2 2.89 -9.24 -13.41
CA THR A 2 3.34 -9.27 -12.00
C THR A 2 4.72 -8.67 -11.75
N TRP A 3 5.70 -8.88 -12.64
CA TRP A 3 7.06 -8.36 -12.49
C TRP A 3 7.16 -6.85 -12.80
N LEU A 4 6.41 -6.38 -13.81
CA LEU A 4 6.38 -4.95 -14.19
C LEU A 4 5.70 -4.11 -13.11
N VAL A 5 4.61 -4.62 -12.54
CA VAL A 5 3.89 -3.98 -11.42
C VAL A 5 4.84 -3.83 -10.24
N ASN A 6 5.51 -4.92 -9.84
CA ASN A 6 6.39 -4.94 -8.68
C ASN A 6 7.60 -3.99 -8.83
N SER A 7 8.18 -3.87 -10.03
CA SER A 7 9.24 -2.87 -10.24
C SER A 7 8.70 -1.44 -10.25
N ALA A 8 7.57 -1.18 -10.93
CA ALA A 8 7.03 0.17 -11.04
C ALA A 8 6.50 0.71 -9.70
N THR A 9 5.78 -0.11 -8.91
CA THR A 9 5.22 0.29 -7.61
C THR A 9 6.26 0.35 -6.50
N HIS A 10 7.47 -0.17 -6.69
CA HIS A 10 8.59 0.04 -5.77
C HIS A 10 9.57 1.14 -6.22
N MET A 11 9.49 1.60 -7.46
CA MET A 11 10.35 2.69 -7.98
C MET A 11 9.64 4.05 -8.05
N TRP A 12 8.35 4.07 -8.37
CA TRP A 12 7.60 5.31 -8.62
C TRP A 12 6.17 5.25 -8.12
N GLY A 13 5.82 6.18 -7.24
CA GLY A 13 4.47 6.35 -6.71
C GLY A 13 4.43 7.20 -5.45
N SER A 14 3.24 7.30 -4.85
CA SER A 14 3.03 7.98 -3.57
C SER A 14 2.97 6.97 -2.43
N ARG A 15 3.35 7.38 -1.22
CA ARG A 15 3.22 6.53 -0.02
C ARG A 15 2.24 7.19 0.92
N ARG A 16 1.09 6.56 1.13
CA ARG A 16 0.09 7.02 2.10
C ARG A 16 0.36 6.45 3.48
N PHE A 17 0.85 5.22 3.54
CA PHE A 17 1.04 4.46 4.75
C PHE A 17 2.51 4.11 4.98
N ILE A 18 2.93 4.13 6.23
CA ILE A 18 4.27 3.67 6.61
C ILE A 18 4.24 2.17 6.76
N THR A 19 4.77 1.49 5.76
CA THR A 19 4.99 0.05 5.72
C THR A 19 6.47 -0.27 5.97
N LYS A 20 6.79 -1.54 6.28
CA LYS A 20 8.18 -1.97 6.51
C LYS A 20 8.98 -2.14 5.21
N ASP A 21 8.30 -2.25 4.09
CA ASP A 21 8.86 -2.46 2.76
C ASP A 21 8.95 -1.13 2.00
N ASP A 22 9.27 -1.15 0.69
CA ASP A 22 9.32 0.05 -0.16
C ASP A 22 8.11 0.24 -1.08
N SER A 23 6.95 -0.34 -0.72
CA SER A 23 5.74 -0.25 -1.53
C SER A 23 5.23 1.18 -1.69
N THR A 24 4.82 1.53 -2.91
CA THR A 24 4.17 2.80 -3.26
C THR A 24 2.86 2.56 -4.02
N ASN A 25 1.96 3.52 -3.95
CA ASN A 25 0.73 3.58 -4.72
C ASN A 25 1.00 4.24 -6.06
N ASN A 26 0.52 3.62 -7.13
CA ASN A 26 0.69 4.11 -8.48
C ASN A 26 -0.63 3.99 -9.26
N TRP A 27 -1.26 5.14 -9.51
CA TRP A 27 -2.59 5.22 -10.12
C TRP A 27 -2.58 4.72 -11.58
N TRP A 28 -1.52 4.96 -12.35
CA TRP A 28 -1.45 4.49 -13.73
C TRP A 28 -1.27 2.98 -13.78
N VAL A 29 -0.46 2.42 -12.87
CA VAL A 29 -0.33 0.96 -12.72
C VAL A 29 -1.70 0.39 -12.34
N ALA A 30 -2.37 0.98 -11.35
CA ALA A 30 -3.67 0.51 -10.87
C ALA A 30 -4.72 0.43 -11.98
N MET A 31 -4.74 1.39 -12.92
CA MET A 31 -5.65 1.32 -14.07
C MET A 31 -5.33 0.16 -15.02
N VAL A 32 -4.06 -0.06 -15.33
CA VAL A 32 -3.62 -1.13 -16.25
C VAL A 32 -3.76 -2.52 -15.61
N THR A 33 -3.66 -2.58 -14.29
CA THR A 33 -3.64 -3.85 -13.53
C THR A 33 -4.90 -4.06 -12.70
N PHE A 34 -5.96 -3.31 -13.00
CA PHE A 34 -7.27 -3.49 -12.40
C PHE A 34 -7.31 -3.30 -10.87
N GLY A 35 -6.34 -2.57 -10.28
CA GLY A 35 -6.30 -2.25 -8.85
C GLY A 35 -4.99 -2.62 -8.13
N GLU A 36 -4.13 -3.44 -8.72
CA GLU A 36 -2.88 -3.91 -8.09
C GLU A 36 -1.84 -2.79 -7.87
N GLY A 37 -2.03 -1.63 -8.48
CA GLY A 37 -1.17 -0.45 -8.31
C GLY A 37 -1.33 0.24 -6.96
N TRP A 38 -2.37 -0.05 -6.17
CA TRP A 38 -2.54 0.45 -4.80
C TRP A 38 -1.71 -0.36 -3.79
N HIS A 39 -0.43 -0.56 -4.12
CA HIS A 39 0.44 -1.52 -3.45
C HIS A 39 0.73 -1.13 -2.00
N ASN A 40 1.01 0.15 -1.74
CA ASN A 40 1.24 0.64 -0.38
C ASN A 40 0.02 0.48 0.52
N ASN A 41 -1.19 0.67 -0.02
CA ASN A 41 -2.43 0.41 0.70
C ASN A 41 -2.58 -1.09 1.06
N HIS A 42 -2.31 -1.98 0.11
CA HIS A 42 -2.39 -3.42 0.33
C HIS A 42 -1.39 -3.88 1.41
N HIS A 43 -0.15 -3.39 1.36
CA HIS A 43 0.86 -3.72 2.38
C HIS A 43 0.52 -3.17 3.78
N ALA A 44 -0.18 -2.04 3.87
CA ALA A 44 -0.68 -1.51 5.13
C ALA A 44 -1.85 -2.34 5.70
N HIS A 45 -2.76 -2.79 4.83
CA HIS A 45 -3.96 -3.52 5.21
C HIS A 45 -4.15 -4.81 4.39
N PRO A 46 -3.28 -5.83 4.58
CA PRO A 46 -3.26 -7.02 3.73
C PRO A 46 -4.50 -7.91 3.87
N VAL A 47 -5.27 -7.72 4.94
CA VAL A 47 -6.52 -8.46 5.20
C VAL A 47 -7.71 -7.86 4.42
N SER A 48 -7.57 -6.63 3.92
CA SER A 48 -8.62 -5.97 3.14
C SER A 48 -8.66 -6.55 1.73
N ALA A 49 -9.84 -6.99 1.29
CA ALA A 49 -10.09 -7.36 -0.10
C ALA A 49 -10.09 -6.17 -1.05
N ARG A 50 -10.13 -4.94 -0.52
CA ARG A 50 -10.06 -3.68 -1.28
C ARG A 50 -8.67 -3.08 -1.13
N HIS A 51 -7.97 -2.89 -2.24
CA HIS A 51 -6.66 -2.25 -2.31
C HIS A 51 -6.79 -0.72 -2.42
N GLY A 52 -7.77 -0.23 -3.17
CA GLY A 52 -8.06 1.21 -3.25
C GLY A 52 -8.76 1.70 -1.98
N LEU A 53 -8.09 2.44 -1.08
CA LEU A 53 -8.67 2.83 0.21
C LEU A 53 -9.30 4.22 0.20
N ALA A 54 -8.94 5.10 -0.74
CA ALA A 54 -9.61 6.36 -0.95
C ALA A 54 -10.74 6.26 -2.00
N TRP A 55 -11.70 7.19 -1.94
CA TRP A 55 -12.88 7.19 -2.82
C TRP A 55 -12.54 7.33 -4.31
N TYR A 56 -11.41 7.96 -4.64
CA TYR A 56 -10.90 8.14 -6.02
C TYR A 56 -10.01 6.99 -6.49
N GLU A 57 -9.71 6.01 -5.64
CA GLU A 57 -8.83 4.88 -5.97
C GLU A 57 -9.67 3.75 -6.54
N VAL A 58 -9.74 3.70 -7.87
CA VAL A 58 -10.51 2.68 -8.59
C VAL A 58 -9.83 1.32 -8.46
N ASP A 59 -10.60 0.31 -8.04
CA ASP A 59 -10.15 -1.07 -7.82
C ASP A 59 -11.15 -2.04 -8.46
N LEU A 60 -10.85 -2.42 -9.70
CA LEU A 60 -11.71 -3.28 -10.51
C LEU A 60 -11.70 -4.73 -9.99
N ASN A 61 -10.59 -5.19 -9.40
CA ASN A 61 -10.51 -6.49 -8.73
C ASN A 61 -11.48 -6.55 -7.54
N TYR A 62 -11.51 -5.51 -6.71
CA TYR A 62 -12.48 -5.44 -5.62
C TYR A 62 -13.92 -5.40 -6.12
N TYR A 63 -14.22 -4.68 -7.21
CA TYR A 63 -15.58 -4.69 -7.77
C TYR A 63 -16.00 -6.08 -8.27
N GLY A 64 -15.06 -6.87 -8.81
CA GLY A 64 -15.29 -8.28 -9.12
C GLY A 64 -15.67 -9.09 -7.87
N ILE A 65 -14.91 -8.95 -6.78
CA ILE A 65 -15.19 -9.61 -5.49
C ILE A 65 -16.54 -9.15 -4.92
N TRP A 66 -16.83 -7.86 -5.00
CA TRP A 66 -18.10 -7.29 -4.55
C TRP A 66 -19.28 -7.86 -5.35
N MET A 67 -19.15 -8.00 -6.66
CA MET A 67 -20.16 -8.64 -7.50
C MET A 67 -20.35 -10.10 -7.10
N LEU A 68 -19.28 -10.86 -6.88
CA LEU A 68 -19.36 -12.24 -6.41
C LEU A 68 -20.03 -12.33 -5.02
N LYS A 69 -19.78 -11.37 -4.14
CA LYS A 69 -20.46 -11.25 -2.84
C LYS A 69 -21.95 -10.95 -3.02
N ALA A 70 -22.30 -10.05 -3.92
CA ALA A 70 -23.69 -9.69 -4.22
C ALA A 70 -24.48 -10.87 -4.81
N LEU A 71 -23.82 -11.70 -5.63
CA LEU A 71 -24.38 -12.94 -6.16
C LEU A 71 -24.40 -14.10 -5.13
N GLY A 72 -23.89 -13.89 -3.92
CA GLY A 72 -23.84 -14.91 -2.85
C GLY A 72 -22.73 -15.97 -3.02
N LEU A 73 -21.86 -15.80 -4.01
CA LEU A 73 -20.75 -16.72 -4.33
C LEU A 73 -19.55 -16.50 -3.40
N ALA A 74 -19.27 -15.26 -3.03
CA ALA A 74 -18.24 -14.91 -2.05
C ALA A 74 -18.87 -14.61 -0.68
N LYS A 75 -18.30 -15.22 0.37
CA LYS A 75 -18.72 -15.04 1.77
C LYS A 75 -17.52 -14.53 2.59
N ASP A 76 -17.79 -13.83 3.68
CA ASP A 76 -16.77 -13.27 4.60
C ASP A 76 -15.73 -12.32 3.94
N VAL A 77 -16.17 -11.49 2.99
CA VAL A 77 -15.29 -10.47 2.38
C VAL A 77 -15.00 -9.36 3.38
N LYS A 78 -13.75 -9.29 3.85
CA LYS A 78 -13.24 -8.26 4.76
C LYS A 78 -12.80 -7.02 3.98
N VAL A 79 -13.28 -5.86 4.39
CA VAL A 79 -12.94 -4.58 3.77
C VAL A 79 -12.59 -3.61 4.89
N VAL A 80 -11.43 -2.97 4.78
CA VAL A 80 -11.10 -1.85 5.65
C VAL A 80 -11.81 -0.63 5.09
N ASP A 81 -12.85 -0.19 5.79
CA ASP A 81 -13.33 1.17 5.63
C ASP A 81 -12.39 2.08 6.41
N MET A 82 -11.96 3.18 5.81
CA MET A 82 -11.15 4.19 6.47
C MET A 82 -12.08 5.29 6.99
N PRO A 83 -12.72 5.14 8.16
CA PRO A 83 -13.41 6.24 8.80
C PRO A 83 -12.40 7.36 9.04
N GLU A 84 -12.87 8.60 8.97
CA GLU A 84 -12.05 9.82 9.06
C GLU A 84 -11.03 9.79 10.22
N LYS A 85 -11.43 9.22 11.37
CA LYS A 85 -10.58 9.03 12.55
C LYS A 85 -9.38 8.10 12.33
N LEU A 86 -9.54 7.02 11.57
CA LEU A 86 -8.42 6.11 11.24
C LEU A 86 -7.47 6.78 10.25
N ARG A 87 -8.00 7.59 9.32
CA ARG A 87 -7.18 8.45 8.45
C ARG A 87 -6.32 9.42 9.25
N GLU A 88 -6.91 10.15 10.19
CA GLU A 88 -6.17 11.08 11.06
C GLU A 88 -5.11 10.37 11.91
N GLN A 89 -5.41 9.17 12.43
CA GLN A 89 -4.45 8.39 13.21
C GLN A 89 -3.28 7.92 12.34
N GLU A 90 -3.55 7.40 11.14
CA GLU A 90 -2.53 6.99 10.18
C GLU A 90 -1.68 8.18 9.72
N GLU A 91 -2.30 9.34 9.44
CA GLU A 91 -1.60 10.58 9.11
C GLU A 91 -0.71 11.07 10.26
N LYS A 92 -1.16 10.98 11.51
CA LYS A 92 -0.37 11.32 12.70
C LYS A 92 0.80 10.37 12.92
N ILE A 93 0.56 9.05 12.83
CA ILE A 93 1.61 8.03 12.94
C ILE A 93 2.64 8.22 11.83
N ALA A 94 2.19 8.57 10.63
CA ALA A 94 3.06 8.86 9.51
C ALA A 94 3.93 10.10 9.76
N ALA A 95 3.33 11.19 10.24
CA ALA A 95 4.03 12.42 10.56
C ALA A 95 5.05 12.25 11.71
N GLU A 96 4.69 11.54 12.77
CA GLU A 96 5.56 11.27 13.92
C GLU A 96 6.81 10.47 13.52
N LYS A 97 6.63 9.41 12.71
CA LYS A 97 7.74 8.62 12.19
C LYS A 97 8.58 9.33 11.14
N ALA A 98 8.00 10.25 10.37
CA ALA A 98 8.77 11.11 9.47
C ALA A 98 9.62 12.14 10.23
N ALA A 99 9.17 12.55 11.42
CA ALA A 99 9.91 13.45 12.32
C ALA A 99 10.99 12.74 13.15
N LEU A 100 10.94 11.41 13.27
CA LEU A 100 11.99 10.62 13.91
C LEU A 100 13.30 10.71 13.09
N PRO A 101 14.44 11.06 13.72
CA PRO A 101 15.71 11.16 13.01
C PRO A 101 16.07 9.80 12.40
N LYS A 102 16.48 9.80 11.12
CA LYS A 102 16.96 8.59 10.45
C LYS A 102 18.03 7.94 11.33
N PRO A 103 17.97 6.62 11.58
CA PRO A 103 18.99 5.95 12.38
C PRO A 103 20.35 6.24 11.76
N ALA A 104 21.26 6.76 12.58
CA ALA A 104 22.62 7.06 12.15
C ALA A 104 23.19 5.81 11.48
N SER A 105 23.63 5.93 10.23
CA SER A 105 24.27 4.82 9.52
C SER A 105 25.44 4.34 10.37
N VAL A 106 25.36 3.12 10.89
CA VAL A 106 26.49 2.49 11.57
C VAL A 106 27.59 2.35 10.51
N ALA A 107 28.60 3.21 10.59
CA ALA A 107 29.77 3.15 9.73
C ALA A 107 30.42 1.78 9.91
N LYS A 108 30.51 1.00 8.83
CA LYS A 108 31.28 -0.25 8.84
C LYS A 108 32.74 0.09 9.19
N PRO A 109 33.35 -0.55 10.20
CA PRO A 109 34.75 -0.31 10.50
C PRO A 109 35.60 -0.65 9.28
N GLY A 110 36.46 0.29 8.90
CA GLY A 110 37.26 0.24 7.68
C GLY A 110 38.11 -1.02 7.59
N LEU A 111 38.13 -1.59 6.40
CA LEU A 111 39.08 -2.63 6.00
C LEU A 111 40.47 -1.99 5.99
N VAL A 112 41.27 -2.23 7.03
CA VAL A 112 42.68 -1.84 7.05
C VAL A 112 43.42 -2.82 6.14
N SER A 113 43.86 -2.33 4.98
CA SER A 113 44.82 -3.02 4.13
C SER A 113 46.23 -2.74 4.65
N ALA A 114 46.95 -3.78 5.03
CA ALA A 114 48.40 -3.80 5.17
C ALA A 114 48.91 -5.15 4.64
#